data_AF-A0A2H0BJ77-F1
#
_entry.id   AF-A0A2H0BJ77-F1
#
_cell.length_a   1.000
_cell.length_b   1.000
_cell.length_c   1.000
_cell.angle_alpha   90.00
_cell.angle_beta   90.00
_cell.angle_gamma   90.00
#
_symmetry.space_group_name_H-M   'P 1'
#
loop_
_entity.id
_entity.type
_entity.pdbx_description
1 polymer ?
#
loop_
_entity_poly.entity_id
_entity_poly.type
_entity_poly.pdbx_seq_one_letter_code
_entity_poly.pdbx_strand_id
1 'polypeptide(L)'
;MPGKYYPKELKEEIIGKIKSEGITAVEAAKRYGVDVNNIYRWVSLGIAGVKGNIFEINRLKRENQQLKQIIGEMCFQKARGKKD
;
A
#
# COMPACT_ATOMS: atom_id res chain seq x y z
N MET A 1 14.86 -27.21 -6.14
CA MET A 1 13.90 -27.88 -5.23
C MET A 1 12.55 -27.19 -5.36
N PRO A 2 11.42 -27.92 -5.37
CA PRO A 2 10.11 -27.27 -5.33
C PRO A 2 10.01 -26.44 -4.03
N GLY A 3 9.58 -25.18 -4.16
CA GLY A 3 9.43 -24.29 -3.00
C GLY A 3 8.35 -24.79 -2.05
N LYS A 4 8.44 -24.42 -0.77
CA LYS A 4 7.43 -24.75 0.24
C LYS A 4 6.04 -24.27 -0.22
N TYR A 5 5.09 -25.19 -0.30
CA TYR A 5 3.71 -24.89 -0.66
C TYR A 5 2.99 -24.25 0.52
N TYR A 6 2.18 -23.23 0.23
CA TYR A 6 1.30 -22.58 1.19
C TYR A 6 -0.12 -22.56 0.62
N PRO A 7 -1.15 -22.97 1.38
CA PRO A 7 -2.55 -22.89 0.98
C PRO A 7 -2.96 -21.46 0.62
N LYS A 8 -4.01 -21.33 -0.22
CA LYS A 8 -4.49 -20.01 -0.65
C LYS A 8 -5.06 -19.22 0.54
N GLU A 9 -5.81 -19.90 1.39
CA GLU A 9 -6.51 -19.37 2.56
C GLU A 9 -5.52 -18.74 3.54
N LEU A 10 -4.40 -19.44 3.79
CA LEU A 10 -3.32 -18.94 4.65
C LEU A 10 -2.69 -17.67 4.08
N LYS A 11 -2.44 -17.62 2.77
CA LYS A 11 -1.87 -16.41 2.13
C LYS A 11 -2.85 -15.24 2.24
N GLU A 12 -4.14 -15.49 2.02
CA GLU A 12 -5.16 -14.45 2.11
C GLU A 12 -5.34 -13.93 3.54
N GLU A 13 -5.30 -14.82 4.54
CA GLU A 13 -5.34 -14.43 5.95
C GLU A 13 -4.16 -13.53 6.33
N ILE A 14 -2.92 -13.96 6.01
CA ILE A 14 -1.69 -13.21 6.34
C ILE A 14 -1.74 -11.81 5.71
N ILE A 15 -2.10 -11.73 4.43
CA ILE A 15 -2.20 -10.45 3.71
C ILE A 15 -3.35 -9.60 4.26
N GLY A 16 -4.47 -10.23 4.63
CA GLY A 16 -5.60 -9.56 5.29
C GLY A 16 -5.19 -8.91 6.60
N LYS A 17 -4.47 -9.63 7.46
CA LYS A 17 -3.96 -9.16 8.75
C LYS A 17 -2.96 -8.01 8.63
N ILE A 18 -2.06 -8.08 7.66
CA ILE A 18 -1.14 -6.98 7.34
C ILE A 18 -1.92 -5.69 7.01
N LYS A 19 -3.04 -5.80 6.29
CA LYS A 19 -3.90 -4.64 5.94
C LYS A 19 -4.75 -4.15 7.12
N SER A 20 -5.41 -5.05 7.83
CA SER A 20 -6.41 -4.70 8.85
C SER A 20 -5.78 -4.31 10.18
N GLU A 21 -4.72 -5.00 10.60
CA GLU A 21 -4.03 -4.74 11.87
C GLU A 21 -2.81 -3.82 11.70
N GLY A 22 -2.42 -3.51 10.47
CA GLY A 22 -1.27 -2.63 10.18
C GLY A 22 0.08 -3.24 10.57
N ILE A 23 0.16 -4.55 10.79
CA ILE A 23 1.41 -5.24 11.12
C ILE A 23 2.35 -5.31 9.92
N THR A 24 3.66 -5.26 10.17
CA THR A 24 4.66 -5.32 9.10
C THR A 24 4.77 -6.73 8.51
N ALA A 25 5.28 -6.85 7.27
CA ALA A 25 5.57 -8.15 6.66
C ALA A 25 6.56 -8.98 7.49
N VAL A 26 7.51 -8.34 8.17
CA VAL A 26 8.48 -9.01 9.06
C VAL A 26 7.79 -9.58 10.30
N GLU A 27 6.87 -8.82 10.89
CA GLU A 27 6.08 -9.28 12.03
C GLU A 27 5.17 -10.44 11.65
N ALA A 28 4.48 -10.33 10.50
CA ALA A 28 3.66 -11.41 9.98
C ALA A 28 4.48 -12.67 9.65
N ALA A 29 5.68 -12.52 9.09
CA ALA A 29 6.61 -13.63 8.83
C ALA A 29 6.94 -14.41 10.11
N LYS A 30 7.24 -13.69 11.21
CA LYS A 30 7.51 -14.29 12.52
C LYS A 30 6.28 -15.00 13.09
N ARG A 31 5.11 -14.36 13.06
CA ARG A 31 3.87 -14.90 13.63
C ARG A 31 3.41 -16.19 12.94
N TYR A 32 3.52 -16.23 11.62
CA TYR A 32 2.98 -17.32 10.81
C TYR A 32 4.05 -18.34 10.36
N GLY A 33 5.31 -18.16 10.76
CA GLY A 33 6.40 -19.07 10.41
C GLY A 33 6.66 -19.16 8.90
N VAL A 34 6.51 -18.03 8.20
CA VAL A 34 6.70 -17.93 6.76
C VAL A 34 7.88 -17.03 6.44
N ASP A 35 8.60 -17.34 5.36
CA ASP A 35 9.68 -16.49 4.88
C ASP A 35 9.13 -15.12 4.43
N VAL A 36 9.76 -14.04 4.88
CA VAL A 36 9.31 -12.67 4.57
C VAL A 36 9.31 -12.36 3.08
N ASN A 37 10.21 -12.96 2.29
CA ASN A 37 10.24 -12.79 0.84
C ASN A 37 9.01 -13.42 0.17
N ASN A 38 8.47 -14.51 0.74
CA ASN A 38 7.21 -15.08 0.25
C ASN A 38 6.04 -14.12 0.47
N ILE A 39 6.00 -13.41 1.60
CA ILE A 39 4.96 -12.41 1.85
C ILE A 39 5.06 -11.28 0.82
N TYR A 40 6.26 -10.73 0.57
CA TYR A 40 6.45 -9.71 -0.47
C TYR A 40 6.05 -10.19 -1.86
N ARG A 41 6.35 -11.46 -2.19
CA ARG A 41 5.91 -12.09 -3.42
C ARG A 41 4.39 -12.22 -3.50
N TRP A 42 3.70 -12.53 -2.41
CA TRP A 42 2.23 -12.62 -2.39
C TRP A 42 1.56 -11.27 -2.55
N VAL A 43 2.15 -10.23 -1.93
CA VAL A 43 1.77 -8.83 -2.15
C VAL A 43 1.93 -8.47 -3.63
N SER A 44 3.07 -8.79 -4.26
CA SER A 44 3.31 -8.45 -5.67
C SER A 44 2.41 -9.22 -6.64
N LEU A 45 2.05 -10.47 -6.31
CA LEU A 45 1.11 -11.29 -7.08
C LEU A 45 -0.36 -10.89 -6.87
N GLY A 46 -0.62 -9.97 -5.95
CA GLY A 46 -1.96 -9.44 -5.69
C GLY A 46 -2.92 -10.40 -5.01
N ILE A 47 -2.39 -11.29 -4.16
CA ILE A 47 -3.22 -12.17 -3.32
C ILE A 47 -4.13 -11.32 -2.42
N ALA A 48 -5.36 -11.80 -2.16
CA ALA A 48 -6.40 -11.04 -1.44
C ALA A 48 -6.68 -9.64 -2.05
N GLY A 49 -6.67 -9.56 -3.40
CA GLY A 49 -6.98 -8.33 -4.12
C GLY A 49 -5.90 -7.25 -3.99
N VAL A 50 -4.66 -7.59 -3.63
CA VAL A 50 -3.51 -6.66 -3.61
C VAL A 50 -3.01 -6.38 -5.03
N LYS A 51 -3.89 -6.04 -5.96
CA LYS A 51 -3.46 -5.40 -7.22
C LYS A 51 -3.23 -3.92 -6.95
N GLY A 52 -2.20 -3.64 -6.16
CA GLY A 52 -1.78 -2.29 -5.84
C GLY A 52 -0.29 -2.34 -5.63
N ASN A 53 0.46 -2.15 -6.71
CA ASN A 53 1.89 -1.95 -6.61
C ASN A 53 2.10 -0.82 -5.58
N ILE A 54 2.78 -1.10 -4.47
CA ILE A 54 3.04 -0.12 -3.41
C ILE A 54 3.66 1.15 -4.00
N PHE A 55 4.44 1.02 -5.09
CA PHE A 55 4.96 2.15 -5.86
C PHE A 55 3.87 2.98 -6.54
N GLU A 56 2.83 2.36 -7.08
CA GLU A 56 1.65 3.03 -7.67
C GLU A 56 0.90 3.82 -6.59
N ILE A 57 0.64 3.21 -5.44
CA ILE A 57 -0.03 3.87 -4.30
C ILE A 57 0.78 5.07 -3.81
N ASN A 58 2.10 4.91 -3.67
CA ASN A 58 2.97 6.01 -3.25
C ASN A 58 3.09 7.11 -4.30
N ARG A 59 3.08 6.75 -5.59
CA ARG A 59 3.01 7.69 -6.70
C ARG A 59 1.70 8.49 -6.65
N LEU A 60 0.55 7.83 -6.54
CA LEU A 60 -0.76 8.48 -6.45
C LEU A 60 -0.88 9.41 -5.23
N LYS A 61 -0.31 9.04 -4.08
CA LYS A 61 -0.27 9.92 -2.90
C LYS A 61 0.53 11.21 -3.17
N ARG A 62 1.67 11.12 -3.85
CA ARG A 62 2.49 12.29 -4.22
C ARG A 62 1.78 13.18 -5.23
N GLU A 63 1.21 12.59 -6.28
CA GLU A 63 0.43 13.33 -7.28
C GLU A 63 -0.76 14.06 -6.63
N ASN A 64 -1.48 13.42 -5.71
CA ASN A 64 -2.60 14.03 -4.98
C ASN A 64 -2.13 15.21 -4.08
N GLN A 65 -0.99 15.06 -3.41
CA GLN A 65 -0.40 16.14 -2.61
C GLN A 65 -0.04 17.36 -3.46
N GLN A 66 0.58 17.15 -4.61
CA GLN A 66 0.93 18.22 -5.55
C GLN A 66 -0.33 18.94 -6.08
N LEU A 67 -1.36 18.18 -6.44
CA LEU A 67 -2.63 18.75 -6.88
C LEU A 67 -3.28 19.62 -5.79
N LYS A 68 -3.31 19.15 -4.54
CA LYS A 68 -3.82 19.93 -3.41
C LYS A 68 -3.05 21.23 -3.19
N GLN A 69 -1.73 21.20 -3.37
CA GLN A 69 -0.90 22.40 -3.27
C GLN A 69 -1.24 23.42 -4.36
N ILE A 70 -1.32 22.98 -5.62
CA ILE A 70 -1.70 23.84 -6.76
C ILE A 70 -3.08 24.46 -6.53
N ILE A 71 -4.05 23.66 -6.09
CA ILE A 71 -5.40 24.15 -5.76
C ILE A 71 -5.33 25.21 -4.65
N GLY A 72 -4.54 24.98 -3.60
CA GLY A 72 -4.34 25.94 -2.52
C GLY A 72 -3.78 27.28 -3.01
N GLU A 73 -2.76 27.24 -3.86
CA GLU A 73 -2.14 28.43 -4.46
C GLU A 73 -3.14 29.21 -5.34
N MET A 74 -3.90 28.51 -6.20
CA MET A 74 -4.93 29.13 -7.04
C MET A 74 -6.05 29.78 -6.21
N CYS A 75 -6.52 29.12 -5.17
CA CYS A 75 -7.52 29.67 -4.25
C CYS A 75 -7.01 30.91 -3.53
N PHE A 76 -5.75 30.88 -3.08
CA PHE A 76 -5.11 32.02 -2.43
C PHE A 76 -4.98 33.23 -3.36
N GLN A 77 -4.56 33.02 -4.61
CA GLN A 77 -4.49 34.08 -5.61
C GLN A 77 -5.87 34.69 -5.91
N LYS A 78 -6.91 33.85 -6.07
CA LYS A 78 -8.30 34.31 -6.23
C LYS A 78 -8.79 35.12 -5.04
N ALA A 79 -8.43 34.74 -3.82
CA ALA A 79 -8.81 35.47 -2.61
C ALA A 79 -8.10 36.84 -2.50
N ARG A 80 -6.84 36.93 -2.96
CA ARG A 80 -6.11 38.21 -3.01
C ARG A 80 -6.59 39.14 -4.12
N GLY A 81 -6.90 38.63 -5.30
CA GLY A 81 -7.42 39.43 -6.42
C GLY A 81 -8.84 40.00 -6.23
N LYS A 82 -9.50 39.69 -5.10
CA LYS A 82 -10.78 40.29 -4.68
C LYS A 82 -10.64 41.41 -3.64
N LYS A 83 -9.41 41.74 -3.22
CA LYS A 83 -9.14 42.76 -2.20
C LYS A 83 -8.87 44.16 -2.77
N ASP A 84 -9.03 44.34 -4.08
CA ASP A 84 -9.01 45.63 -4.77
C ASP A 84 -10.37 45.85 -5.47
#